data_AF-A0A238L5C1-F1
#
_entry.id   AF-A0A238L5C1-F1
#
_cell.length_a   1.000
_cell.length_b   1.000
_cell.length_c   1.000
_cell.angle_alpha   90.00
_cell.angle_beta   90.00
_cell.angle_gamma   90.00
#
_symmetry.space_group_name_H-M   'P 1'
#
loop_
_entity.id
_entity.type
_entity.pdbx_description
1 polymer ?
#
loop_
_entity_poly.entity_id
_entity_poly.type
_entity_poly.pdbx_seq_one_letter_code
_entity_poly.pdbx_strand_id
1 'polypeptide(L)' 'MAYFDSSFVPTRITLRQRLARLFDTPFDRRYRQRTARIAELRALSDAELAARGIARTDILIHVFSGKA' A
#
# COMPACT_ATOMS: atom_id res chain seq x y z
N MET A 1 18.38 17.40 39.01
CA MET A 1 17.72 17.50 37.69
C MET A 1 18.37 16.48 36.78
N ALA A 2 17.64 15.44 36.38
CA ALA A 2 18.16 14.45 35.42
C ALA A 2 17.89 14.97 34.00
N TYR A 3 18.94 15.16 33.21
CA TYR A 3 18.86 15.56 31.81
C TYR A 3 18.41 14.34 30.99
N PHE A 4 17.20 14.38 30.43
CA PHE A 4 16.70 13.34 29.53
C PHE A 4 17.09 13.68 28.09
N ASP A 5 17.96 12.84 27.52
CA ASP A 5 18.34 12.93 26.11
C ASP A 5 17.16 12.48 25.22
N SER A 6 16.71 13.38 24.34
CA SER A 6 15.56 13.18 23.44
C SER A 6 15.95 12.50 22.12
N SER A 7 17.21 12.11 21.93
CA SER A 7 17.72 11.54 20.68
C SER A 7 17.36 10.06 20.46
N PHE A 8 16.79 9.38 21.46
CA PHE A 8 16.48 7.96 21.35
C PHE A 8 15.12 7.72 20.66
N VAL A 9 15.12 7.75 19.33
CA VAL A 9 14.00 7.22 18.53
C VAL A 9 14.05 5.69 18.67
N PRO A 10 13.09 5.03 19.37
CA PRO A 10 13.13 3.59 19.49
C PRO A 10 12.77 3.01 18.12
N THR A 11 13.77 2.59 17.35
CA THR A 11 13.59 1.68 16.20
C THR A 11 13.22 0.29 16.72
N ARG A 12 12.16 0.19 17.54
CA ARG A 12 11.66 -1.07 18.07
C ARG A 12 10.70 -1.66 17.05
N ILE A 13 11.25 -2.27 16.01
CA ILE A 13 10.50 -3.31 15.28
C ILE A 13 10.21 -4.38 16.34
N THR A 14 8.97 -4.41 16.81
CA THR A 14 8.58 -5.25 17.95
C THR A 14 8.76 -6.73 17.57
N LEU A 15 9.17 -7.56 18.54
CA LEU A 15 9.28 -9.02 18.36
C LEU A 15 7.98 -9.61 17.77
N ARG A 16 6.84 -9.03 18.13
CA ARG A 16 5.51 -9.34 17.61
C ARG A 16 5.37 -9.04 16.11
N GLN A 17 5.90 -7.92 15.62
CA GLN A 17 5.95 -7.62 14.17
C GLN A 17 6.89 -8.58 13.42
N ARG A 18 8.00 -9.01 14.04
CA ARG A 18 8.90 -10.01 13.47
C ARG A 18 8.24 -11.39 13.35
N LEU A 19 7.51 -11.82 14.38
CA LEU A 19 6.75 -13.06 14.38
C LEU A 19 5.54 -13.00 13.43
N ALA A 20 4.84 -11.87 13.36
CA ALA A 20 3.77 -11.68 12.38
C ALA A 20 4.27 -11.81 10.93
N ARG A 21 5.51 -11.37 10.65
CA ARG A 21 6.14 -11.57 9.33
C ARG A 21 6.48 -13.03 9.01
N LEU A 22 6.69 -13.87 10.03
CA LEU A 22 6.91 -15.32 9.87
C LEU A 22 5.62 -16.08 9.52
N PHE A 23 4.47 -15.55 9.92
CA PHE A 23 3.14 -16.07 9.58
C PHE A 23 2.43 -15.28 8.47
N ASP A 24 3.07 -14.24 7.93
CA ASP A 24 2.56 -13.51 6.77
C ASP A 24 2.49 -14.50 5.62
N THR A 25 1.28 -14.74 5.13
CA THR A 25 1.13 -15.62 3.99
C THR A 25 1.72 -14.93 2.75
N PRO A 26 2.17 -15.68 1.73
CA PRO A 26 2.51 -15.07 0.45
C PRO A 26 1.34 -14.28 -0.15
N PHE A 27 0.10 -14.59 0.24
CA PHE A 27 -1.07 -13.78 -0.10
C PHE A 27 -1.03 -12.40 0.57
N ASP A 28 -0.74 -12.31 1.87
CA ASP A 28 -0.68 -11.04 2.61
C ASP A 28 0.37 -10.10 2.02
N ARG A 29 1.54 -10.64 1.63
CA ARG A 29 2.57 -9.86 0.94
C ARG A 29 2.07 -9.30 -0.39
N ARG A 30 1.46 -10.13 -1.23
CA ARG A 30 0.89 -9.71 -2.52
C ARG A 30 -0.24 -8.70 -2.33
N TYR A 31 -1.08 -8.91 -1.33
CA TYR A 31 -2.16 -8.00 -0.97
C TYR A 31 -1.62 -6.63 -0.59
N ARG A 32 -0.64 -6.54 0.31
CA ARG A 32 -0.01 -5.26 0.69
C ARG A 32 0.64 -4.55 -0.49
N GLN A 33 1.34 -5.28 -1.36
CA GLN A 33 1.94 -4.71 -2.58
C GLN A 33 0.87 -4.11 -3.50
N ARG A 34 -0.24 -4.82 -3.73
CA ARG A 34 -1.35 -4.32 -4.54
C ARG A 34 -2.02 -3.11 -3.89
N THR A 35 -2.28 -3.15 -2.58
CA THR A 35 -2.91 -2.04 -1.85
C THR A 35 -2.06 -0.78 -1.87
N ALA A 36 -0.74 -0.90 -1.69
CA ALA A 36 0.18 0.23 -1.83
C ALA A 36 0.12 0.83 -3.23
N ARG A 37 0.13 -0.01 -4.27
CA ARG A 37 0.03 0.45 -5.65
C ARG A 37 -1.30 1.14 -5.96
N ILE A 38 -2.41 0.64 -5.41
CA ILE A 38 -3.72 1.27 -5.55
C ILE A 38 -3.74 2.65 -4.88
N ALA A 39 -3.12 2.78 -3.69
CA ALA A 39 -3.02 4.05 -2.99
C ALA A 39 -2.21 5.08 -3.80
N GLU A 40 -1.09 4.67 -4.38
CA GLU A 40 -0.30 5.53 -5.29
C GLU A 40 -1.12 6.00 -6.48
N LEU A 41 -1.89 5.11 -7.12
CA LEU A 41 -2.73 5.46 -8.25
C LEU A 41 -3.87 6.41 -7.86
N ARG A 42 -4.46 6.24 -6.67
CA ARG A 42 -5.52 7.13 -6.16
C ARG A 42 -5.03 8.52 -5.80
N ALA A 43 -3.73 8.68 -5.54
CA ALA A 43 -3.14 9.98 -5.25
C ALA A 43 -2.89 10.82 -6.53
N LEU A 44 -2.95 10.20 -7.72
CA LEU A 44 -2.77 10.88 -8.99
C LEU A 44 -4.08 11.54 -9.45
N SER A 45 -3.93 12.64 -10.17
CA SER A 45 -5.03 13.28 -10.91
C SER A 45 -5.45 12.46 -12.14
N ASP A 46 -6.65 12.71 -12.64
CA ASP A 46 -7.18 12.04 -13.84
C ASP A 46 -6.28 12.25 -15.08
N ALA A 47 -5.65 13.42 -15.21
CA ALA A 47 -4.71 13.70 -16.29
C ALA A 47 -3.43 12.87 -16.19
N GLU A 48 -2.90 12.69 -14.97
CA GLU A 48 -1.71 11.87 -14.73
C GLU A 48 -2.02 10.38 -14.91
N LEU A 49 -3.22 9.94 -14.56
CA LEU A 49 -3.70 8.58 -14.83
C LEU A 49 -3.84 8.35 -16.34
N ALA A 50 -4.43 9.30 -17.06
CA ALA A 50 -4.58 9.23 -18.51
C ALA A 50 -3.21 9.18 -19.24
N ALA A 51 -2.22 9.95 -18.78
CA ALA A 51 -0.86 9.91 -19.32
C ALA A 51 -0.17 8.54 -19.12
N ARG A 52 -0.60 7.77 -18.12
CA ARG A 52 -0.14 6.39 -17.87
C ARG A 52 -0.97 5.34 -18.61
N GLY A 53 -1.88 5.77 -19.49
CA GLY A 53 -2.79 4.88 -20.22
C GLY A 53 -3.88 4.27 -19.34
N ILE A 54 -4.18 4.87 -18.19
CA ILE A 54 -5.22 4.43 -17.27
C ILE A 54 -6.38 5.42 -17.40
N ALA A 55 -7.34 5.14 -18.28
CA ALA A 55 -8.57 5.92 -18.33
C ALA A 55 -9.61 5.31 -17.37
N ARG A 56 -10.41 6.18 -16.74
CA ARG A 56 -11.53 5.74 -15.89
C ARG A 56 -12.50 4.81 -16.65
N THR A 57 -12.66 5.03 -17.95
CA THR A 57 -13.49 4.22 -18.84
C THR A 57 -12.99 2.78 -18.92
N ASP A 58 -11.68 2.56 -18.96
CA ASP A 58 -11.09 1.21 -19.02
C ASP A 58 -11.37 0.42 -17.75
N ILE A 59 -11.37 1.10 -16.60
CA ILE A 59 -11.74 0.52 -15.31
C ILE A 59 -13.22 0.11 -15.32
N LEU A 60 -14.11 0.98 -15.80
CA LEU A 60 -15.54 0.68 -15.88
C LEU A 60 -15.80 -0.52 -16.80
N ILE A 61 -15.19 -0.55 -17.99
CA ILE A 61 -15.29 -1.69 -18.91
C ILE A 61 -14.80 -2.96 -18.20
N HIS A 62 -13.61 -2.96 -17.60
CA HIS A 62 -13.10 -4.15 -16.92
C HIS A 62 -14.03 -4.67 -15.80
N VAL A 63 -14.62 -3.78 -14.99
CA VAL A 63 -15.48 -4.17 -13.86
C VAL A 63 -16.88 -4.63 -14.32
N PHE A 64 -17.43 -4.03 -15.38
CA PHE A 64 -18.80 -4.29 -15.81
C PHE A 64 -18.92 -5.24 -17.00
N SER A 65 -17.88 -5.42 -17.81
CA SER A 65 -17.89 -6.33 -18.98
C SER A 65 -17.80 -7.82 -18.62
N GLY A 66 -17.43 -8.18 -17.40
CA GLY A 66 -17.39 -9.57 -16.92
C GLY A 66 -18.72 -10.10 -16.36
N LYS A 67 -19.81 -9.33 -16.46
CA LYS A 67 -21.14 -9.65 -15.90
C LYS A 67 -22.23 -9.82 -16.96
N ALA A 68 -21.87 -10.11 -18.20
CA ALA A 68 -22.82 -10.43 -19.28
C ALA A 68 -22.98 -11.94 -19.43
#